data_AF-A0A552F0N2-F1
#
_entry.id   AF-A0A552F0N2-F1
#
_cell.length_a   1.000
_cell.length_b   1.000
_cell.length_c   1.000
_cell.angle_alpha   90.00
_cell.angle_beta   90.00
_cell.angle_gamma   90.00
#
_symmetry.space_group_name_H-M   'P 1'
#
loop_
_entity.id
_entity.type
_entity.pdbx_description
1 polymer ?
#
loop_
_entity_poly.entity_id
_entity_poly.type
_entity_poly.pdbx_seq_one_letter_code
_entity_poly.pdbx_strand_id
1 'polypeptide(L)'
;MATDELQNLDKNIQRLKEQLAGIRDAWTGARPEDKVLLQQRINDKRIEIKKLEREKWDLIASESQEASFPDPEVMVAEIVTELTAITTEPPPELASAQILESLNQILAKLNQPERSAAAKLKAAISTIPPFVSLTYEAELDTESTFKRYFPTFNRAIAGVINRLKK
;
A
#
# COMPACT_ATOMS: atom_id res chain seq x y z
N MET A 1 -8.30 -16.89 12.15
CA MET A 1 -6.86 -16.67 12.42
C MET A 1 -6.33 -15.53 11.55
N ALA A 2 -6.14 -15.71 10.24
CA ALA A 2 -5.69 -14.62 9.33
C ALA A 2 -6.60 -13.37 9.37
N THR A 3 -7.91 -13.55 9.53
CA THR A 3 -8.89 -12.45 9.68
C THR A 3 -8.67 -11.61 10.92
N ASP A 4 -8.48 -12.26 12.06
CA ASP A 4 -8.34 -11.62 13.37
C ASP A 4 -6.98 -10.91 13.44
N GLU A 5 -5.95 -11.53 12.85
CA GLU A 5 -4.64 -10.94 12.67
C GLU A 5 -4.70 -9.70 11.78
N LEU A 6 -5.36 -9.76 10.62
CA LEU A 6 -5.52 -8.61 9.73
C LEU A 6 -6.29 -7.46 10.42
N GLN A 7 -7.37 -7.77 11.15
CA GLN A 7 -8.11 -6.77 11.93
C GLN A 7 -7.26 -6.17 13.05
N ASN A 8 -6.44 -6.96 13.72
CA ASN A 8 -5.53 -6.47 14.74
C ASN A 8 -4.43 -5.58 14.15
N LEU A 9 -3.88 -5.96 12.99
CA LEU A 9 -2.92 -5.12 12.25
C LEU A 9 -3.55 -3.79 11.87
N ASP A 10 -4.76 -3.78 11.30
CA ASP A 10 -5.49 -2.55 10.94
C ASP A 10 -5.72 -1.64 12.15
N LYS A 11 -6.20 -2.20 13.27
CA LYS A 11 -6.39 -1.45 14.53
C LYS A 11 -5.08 -0.86 15.06
N ASN A 12 -4.00 -1.65 15.03
CA ASN A 12 -2.71 -1.21 15.52
C ASN A 12 -2.09 -0.13 14.63
N ILE A 13 -2.15 -0.28 13.30
CA ILE A 13 -1.71 0.72 12.33
C ILE A 13 -2.48 2.02 12.54
N GLN A 14 -3.82 1.95 12.65
CA GLN A 14 -4.66 3.12 12.85
C GLN A 14 -4.30 3.86 14.15
N ARG A 15 -4.14 3.13 15.26
CA ARG A 15 -3.72 3.71 16.54
C ARG A 15 -2.35 4.39 16.43
N LEU A 16 -1.39 3.79 15.72
CA LEU A 16 -0.07 4.39 15.52
C LEU A 16 -0.13 5.62 14.62
N LYS A 17 -0.98 5.64 13.58
CA LYS A 17 -1.23 6.83 12.74
C LYS A 17 -1.80 7.98 13.56
N GLU A 18 -2.75 7.71 14.46
CA GLU A 18 -3.31 8.71 15.38
C GLU A 18 -2.25 9.27 16.34
N GLN A 19 -1.41 8.41 16.90
CA GLN A 19 -0.27 8.84 17.72
C GLN A 19 0.73 9.70 16.93
N LEU A 20 1.06 9.28 15.70
CA LEU A 20 1.94 10.05 14.81
C LEU A 20 1.37 11.43 14.50
N ALA A 21 0.06 11.53 14.23
CA ALA A 21 -0.62 12.80 14.02
C ALA A 21 -0.48 13.72 15.24
N GLY A 22 -0.77 13.21 16.44
CA GLY A 22 -0.62 13.99 17.68
C GLY A 22 0.82 14.45 17.95
N ILE A 23 1.83 13.65 17.61
CA ILE A 23 3.24 14.06 17.75
C ILE A 23 3.61 15.12 16.71
N ARG A 24 3.11 15.00 15.47
CA ARG A 24 3.28 16.03 14.42
C ARG A 24 2.67 17.36 14.85
N ASP A 25 1.45 17.34 15.37
CA ASP A 25 0.77 18.53 15.88
C ASP A 25 1.58 19.18 17.00
N ALA A 26 2.05 18.39 17.97
CA ALA A 26 2.93 18.89 19.04
C ALA A 26 4.25 19.47 18.50
N TRP A 27 4.84 18.87 17.46
CA TRP A 27 6.06 19.36 16.83
C TRP A 27 5.89 20.73 16.16
N THR A 28 4.71 21.02 15.57
CA THR A 28 4.45 22.31 14.92
C THR A 28 4.52 23.49 15.90
N GLY A 29 4.00 23.30 17.12
CA GLY A 29 3.96 24.30 18.18
C GLY A 29 5.14 24.25 19.17
N ALA A 30 6.06 23.29 19.01
CA ALA A 30 7.16 23.08 19.94
C ALA A 30 8.27 24.14 19.82
N ARG A 31 8.95 24.38 20.94
CA ARG A 31 10.17 25.18 20.98
C ARG A 31 11.30 24.48 20.21
N PRO A 32 12.28 25.21 19.64
CA PRO A 32 13.37 24.62 18.86
C PRO A 32 14.10 23.47 19.57
N GLU A 33 14.34 23.59 20.88
CA GLU A 33 15.00 22.56 21.69
C GLU A 33 14.21 21.25 21.79
N ASP A 34 12.88 21.33 21.78
CA ASP A 34 11.98 20.17 21.91
C ASP A 34 11.72 19.50 20.54
N LYS A 35 11.93 20.23 19.43
CA LYS A 35 11.68 19.74 18.06
C LYS A 35 12.55 18.55 17.70
N VAL A 36 13.79 18.48 18.18
CA VAL A 36 14.70 17.36 17.88
C VAL A 36 14.14 16.05 18.43
N LEU A 37 13.71 16.05 19.70
CA LEU A 37 13.11 14.87 20.33
C LEU A 37 11.81 14.46 19.65
N LEU A 38 10.94 15.43 19.34
CA LEU A 38 9.67 15.16 18.65
C LEU A 38 9.91 14.62 17.23
N GLN A 39 10.92 15.10 16.52
CA GLN A 39 11.32 14.57 15.21
C GLN A 39 11.79 13.11 15.30
N GLN A 40 12.59 12.77 16.33
CA GLN A 40 13.00 11.38 16.56
C GLN A 40 11.78 10.49 16.79
N ARG A 41 10.84 10.90 17.64
CA ARG A 41 9.60 10.16 17.89
C ARG A 41 8.73 9.99 16.64
N ILE A 42 8.66 11.01 15.78
CA ILE A 42 7.99 10.94 14.48
C ILE A 42 8.64 9.83 13.63
N ASN A 43 9.97 9.81 13.55
CA ASN A 43 10.71 8.83 12.76
C ASN A 43 10.52 7.41 13.32
N ASP A 44 10.61 7.23 14.64
CA ASP A 44 10.39 5.93 15.30
C ASP A 44 8.98 5.40 15.01
N LYS A 45 7.96 6.26 15.13
CA LYS A 45 6.57 5.89 14.83
C LYS A 45 6.35 5.52 13.37
N ARG A 46 7.01 6.23 12.43
CA ARG A 46 6.98 5.84 11.00
C ARG A 46 7.58 4.47 10.77
N ILE A 47 8.69 4.12 11.44
CA ILE A 47 9.32 2.80 11.33
C ILE A 47 8.37 1.71 11.87
N GLU A 48 7.73 1.95 13.01
CA GLU A 48 6.75 1.02 13.59
C GLU A 48 5.55 0.79 12.65
N ILE A 49 4.98 1.86 12.08
CA ILE A 49 3.86 1.78 11.12
C ILE A 49 4.30 0.97 9.89
N LYS A 50 5.46 1.30 9.31
CA LYS A 50 5.99 0.63 8.11
C LYS A 50 6.16 -0.88 8.33
N LYS A 51 6.58 -1.29 9.53
CA LYS A 51 6.71 -2.70 9.89
C LYS A 51 5.34 -3.42 9.88
N LEU A 52 4.34 -2.84 10.56
CA LEU A 52 3.01 -3.47 10.64
C LEU A 52 2.28 -3.49 9.29
N GLU A 53 2.46 -2.44 8.47
CA GLU A 53 1.89 -2.45 7.12
C GLU A 53 2.54 -3.47 6.22
N ARG A 54 3.86 -3.68 6.33
CA ARG A 54 4.52 -4.78 5.62
C ARG A 54 3.94 -6.12 6.03
N GLU A 55 3.81 -6.38 7.33
CA GLU A 55 3.18 -7.61 7.85
C GLU A 55 1.75 -7.78 7.31
N LYS A 56 0.97 -6.69 7.26
CA LYS A 56 -0.37 -6.68 6.65
C LYS A 56 -0.32 -7.06 5.17
N TRP A 57 0.60 -6.49 4.40
CA TRP A 57 0.71 -6.77 2.97
C TRP A 57 1.23 -8.17 2.69
N ASP A 58 2.15 -8.69 3.51
CA ASP A 58 2.64 -10.06 3.40
C ASP A 58 1.50 -11.06 3.64
N LEU A 59 0.64 -10.78 4.62
CA LEU A 59 -0.57 -11.58 4.87
C LEU A 59 -1.53 -11.52 3.66
N ILE A 60 -1.83 -10.33 3.15
CA ILE A 60 -2.68 -10.16 1.95
C ILE A 60 -2.08 -10.90 0.73
N ALA A 61 -0.77 -10.81 0.54
CA ALA A 61 -0.08 -11.46 -0.56
C ALA A 61 -0.15 -12.99 -0.46
N SER A 62 0.06 -13.54 0.75
CA SER A 62 -0.10 -14.97 1.02
C SER A 62 -1.52 -15.45 0.66
N GLU A 63 -2.53 -14.76 1.17
CA GLU A 63 -3.94 -15.12 0.97
C GLU A 63 -4.39 -14.93 -0.49
N SER A 64 -3.78 -13.99 -1.21
CA SER A 64 -4.06 -13.79 -2.63
C SER A 64 -3.67 -15.01 -3.49
N GLN A 65 -2.72 -15.84 -3.03
CA GLN A 65 -2.29 -17.02 -3.79
C GLN A 65 -3.42 -18.04 -3.96
N GLU A 66 -4.33 -18.12 -2.99
CA GLU A 66 -5.48 -19.02 -3.01
C GLU A 66 -6.74 -18.33 -3.55
N ALA A 67 -6.68 -17.01 -3.76
CA ALA A 67 -7.81 -16.25 -4.27
C ALA A 67 -8.15 -16.61 -5.74
N SER A 68 -9.42 -16.90 -5.98
CA SER A 68 -10.07 -16.76 -7.28
C SER A 68 -10.51 -15.31 -7.51
N PHE A 69 -10.25 -14.73 -8.68
CA PHE A 69 -10.69 -13.37 -8.99
C PHE A 69 -11.87 -13.47 -9.97
N PRO A 70 -13.00 -12.79 -9.72
CA PRO A 70 -14.07 -12.71 -10.72
C PRO A 70 -13.60 -11.83 -11.88
N ASP A 71 -13.82 -12.31 -13.11
CA ASP A 71 -13.45 -11.60 -14.35
C ASP A 71 -12.02 -11.03 -14.34
N PRO A 72 -10.99 -11.87 -14.09
CA PRO A 72 -9.63 -11.38 -13.86
C PRO A 72 -9.07 -10.63 -15.08
N GLU A 73 -9.51 -10.96 -16.29
CA GLU A 73 -9.13 -10.29 -17.53
C GLU A 73 -9.55 -8.81 -17.53
N VAL A 74 -10.79 -8.53 -17.11
CA VAL A 74 -11.32 -7.17 -17.01
C VAL A 74 -10.54 -6.40 -15.94
N MET A 75 -10.33 -7.01 -14.77
CA MET A 75 -9.58 -6.37 -13.69
C MET A 75 -8.14 -6.03 -14.12
N VAL A 76 -7.43 -6.95 -14.78
CA VAL A 76 -6.06 -6.71 -15.27
C VAL A 76 -6.05 -5.56 -16.28
N ALA A 77 -6.98 -5.53 -17.24
CA ALA A 77 -7.05 -4.48 -18.24
C ALA A 77 -7.28 -3.09 -17.61
N GLU A 78 -8.20 -3.00 -16.65
CA GLU A 78 -8.48 -1.78 -15.89
C GLU A 78 -7.26 -1.32 -15.09
N ILE A 79 -6.61 -2.23 -14.34
CA ILE A 79 -5.43 -1.91 -13.53
C ILE A 79 -4.26 -1.47 -14.42
N VAL A 80 -4.02 -2.14 -15.56
CA VAL A 80 -2.98 -1.74 -16.50
C VAL A 80 -3.25 -0.34 -17.05
N THR A 81 -4.52 -0.02 -17.35
CA THR A 81 -4.92 1.30 -17.81
C THR A 81 -4.67 2.37 -16.74
N GLU A 82 -5.11 2.12 -15.50
CA GLU A 82 -4.88 3.00 -14.34
C GLU A 82 -3.37 3.25 -14.13
N LEU A 83 -2.57 2.18 -14.07
CA LEU A 83 -1.11 2.28 -13.87
C LEU A 83 -0.44 3.02 -15.02
N THR A 84 -0.81 2.75 -16.27
CA THR A 84 -0.21 3.39 -17.45
C THR A 84 -0.45 4.89 -17.44
N ALA A 85 -1.68 5.32 -17.11
CA ALA A 85 -2.01 6.73 -17.00
C ALA A 85 -1.13 7.43 -15.95
N ILE A 86 -0.98 6.82 -14.77
CA ILE A 86 -0.18 7.36 -13.66
C ILE A 86 1.31 7.36 -13.98
N THR A 87 1.84 6.33 -14.64
CA THR A 87 3.28 6.31 -14.99
C THR A 87 3.62 7.25 -16.14
N THR A 88 2.65 7.59 -17.00
CA THR A 88 2.85 8.51 -18.13
C THR A 88 2.76 9.96 -17.67
N GLU A 89 1.75 10.29 -16.87
CA GLU A 89 1.53 11.63 -16.33
C GLU A 89 1.36 11.55 -14.80
N PRO A 90 2.48 11.41 -14.06
CA PRO A 90 2.39 11.15 -12.63
C PRO A 90 1.91 12.38 -11.88
N PRO A 91 0.93 12.23 -10.96
CA PRO A 91 0.59 13.30 -10.05
C PRO A 91 1.81 13.65 -9.18
N PRO A 92 1.93 14.89 -8.66
CA PRO A 92 3.08 15.32 -7.87
C PRO A 92 3.40 14.39 -6.70
N GLU A 93 2.35 13.84 -6.09
CA GLU A 93 2.41 12.85 -5.00
C GLU A 93 3.15 11.56 -5.41
N LEU A 94 3.04 11.13 -6.67
CA LEU A 94 3.61 9.87 -7.17
C LEU A 94 4.79 10.07 -8.12
N ALA A 95 5.23 11.31 -8.33
CA ALA A 95 6.26 11.65 -9.30
C ALA A 95 7.69 11.26 -8.87
N SER A 96 7.88 10.68 -7.69
CA SER A 96 9.21 10.24 -7.26
C SER A 96 9.70 9.05 -8.09
N ALA A 97 10.98 9.06 -8.46
CA ALA A 97 11.57 8.03 -9.32
C ALA A 97 11.41 6.61 -8.74
N GLN A 98 11.54 6.45 -7.41
CA GLN A 98 11.40 5.16 -6.73
C GLN A 98 9.96 4.64 -6.74
N ILE A 99 8.98 5.53 -6.55
CA ILE A 99 7.55 5.20 -6.66
C ILE A 99 7.25 4.76 -8.09
N LEU A 100 7.69 5.53 -9.09
CA LEU A 100 7.47 5.21 -10.50
C LEU A 100 8.14 3.90 -10.91
N GLU A 101 9.36 3.63 -10.44
CA GLU A 101 10.03 2.35 -10.67
C GLU A 101 9.19 1.18 -10.14
N SER A 102 8.68 1.30 -8.92
CA SER A 102 7.84 0.27 -8.32
C SER A 102 6.51 0.09 -9.03
N LEU A 103 5.86 1.18 -9.46
CA LEU A 103 4.64 1.10 -10.29
C LEU A 103 4.92 0.41 -11.62
N ASN A 104 6.06 0.69 -12.24
CA ASN A 104 6.49 0.01 -13.47
C ASN A 104 6.78 -1.47 -13.23
N GLN A 105 7.32 -1.87 -12.07
CA GLN A 105 7.48 -3.29 -11.72
C GLN A 105 6.12 -4.00 -11.62
N ILE A 106 5.11 -3.37 -11.01
CA ILE A 106 3.74 -3.89 -10.95
C ILE A 106 3.16 -4.03 -12.36
N LEU A 107 3.28 -2.98 -13.18
CA LEU A 107 2.82 -2.98 -14.58
C LEU A 107 3.51 -4.09 -15.39
N ALA A 108 4.81 -4.30 -15.18
CA ALA A 108 5.54 -5.39 -15.82
C ALA A 108 4.99 -6.77 -15.40
N LYS A 109 4.63 -6.99 -14.13
CA LYS A 109 3.97 -8.24 -13.69
C LYS A 109 2.63 -8.47 -14.36
N LEU A 110 1.83 -7.41 -14.53
CA LEU A 110 0.52 -7.48 -15.18
C LEU A 110 0.62 -7.74 -16.68
N ASN A 111 1.68 -7.22 -17.32
CA ASN A 111 1.93 -7.39 -18.74
C ASN A 111 2.73 -8.65 -19.09
N GLN A 112 3.07 -9.51 -18.12
CA GLN A 112 3.81 -10.75 -18.40
C GLN A 112 3.06 -11.62 -19.43
N PRO A 113 3.72 -12.07 -20.51
CA PRO A 113 3.09 -12.95 -21.47
C PRO A 113 2.81 -14.33 -20.84
N GLU A 114 1.91 -15.09 -21.45
CA GLU A 114 1.65 -16.52 -21.15
C GLU A 114 1.13 -16.86 -19.73
N ARG A 115 0.89 -15.87 -18.88
CA ARG A 115 0.21 -16.04 -17.59
C ARG A 115 -1.28 -15.75 -17.71
N SER A 116 -2.09 -16.53 -16.99
CA SER A 116 -3.51 -16.19 -16.82
C SER A 116 -3.68 -14.84 -16.11
N ALA A 117 -4.78 -14.15 -16.36
CA ALA A 117 -5.07 -12.86 -15.73
C ALA A 117 -5.08 -12.96 -14.19
N ALA A 118 -5.61 -14.05 -13.64
CA ALA A 118 -5.55 -14.30 -12.20
C ALA A 118 -4.11 -14.44 -11.67
N ALA A 119 -3.24 -15.15 -12.40
CA ALA A 119 -1.82 -15.29 -12.00
C ALA A 119 -1.07 -13.96 -12.05
N LYS A 120 -1.40 -13.10 -13.02
CA LYS A 120 -0.88 -11.73 -13.13
C LYS A 120 -1.28 -10.88 -11.92
N LEU A 121 -2.55 -10.93 -11.51
CA LEU A 121 -3.04 -10.22 -10.31
C LEU A 121 -2.32 -10.68 -9.04
N LYS A 122 -2.17 -11.99 -8.85
CA LYS A 122 -1.42 -12.55 -7.69
C LYS A 122 0.02 -12.06 -7.65
N ALA A 123 0.70 -12.07 -8.80
CA ALA A 123 2.07 -11.58 -8.91
C ALA A 123 2.18 -10.07 -8.64
N ALA A 124 1.21 -9.29 -9.13
CA ALA A 124 1.13 -7.86 -8.88
C ALA A 124 0.90 -7.55 -7.38
N ILE A 125 -0.04 -8.25 -6.73
CA ILE A 125 -0.30 -8.10 -5.29
C ILE A 125 0.93 -8.42 -4.45
N SER A 126 1.68 -9.46 -4.83
CA SER A 126 2.92 -9.85 -4.15
C SER A 126 4.06 -8.83 -4.32
N THR A 127 3.92 -7.87 -5.25
CA THR A 127 4.90 -6.80 -5.50
C THR A 127 4.57 -5.51 -4.71
N ILE A 128 3.43 -5.46 -4.01
CA ILE A 128 2.99 -4.30 -3.22
C ILE A 128 3.83 -4.04 -1.95
N PRO A 129 4.27 -5.04 -1.15
CA PRO A 129 4.97 -4.76 0.12
C PRO A 129 6.20 -3.84 -0.02
N PRO A 130 7.04 -4.00 -1.06
CA PRO A 130 8.09 -3.04 -1.39
C PRO A 130 7.56 -1.63 -1.74
N PHE A 131 6.48 -1.50 -2.50
CA PHE A 131 5.91 -0.20 -2.90
C PHE A 131 5.37 0.62 -1.71
N VAL A 132 4.63 -0.02 -0.81
CA VAL A 132 4.08 0.63 0.40
C VAL A 132 5.20 1.12 1.32
N SER A 133 6.35 0.44 1.28
CA SER A 133 7.53 0.88 2.02
C SER A 133 8.11 2.21 1.51
N LEU A 134 7.89 2.54 0.23
CA LEU A 134 8.40 3.76 -0.43
C LEU A 134 7.45 4.95 -0.28
N THR A 135 6.14 4.71 -0.29
CA THR A 135 5.13 5.76 -0.12
C THR A 135 5.28 6.48 1.23
N TYR A 136 5.69 5.78 2.28
CA TYR A 136 5.98 6.39 3.58
C TYR A 136 7.26 7.24 3.63
N GLU A 137 8.26 6.91 2.82
CA GLU A 137 9.47 7.73 2.68
C GLU A 137 9.15 9.08 2.01
N ALA A 138 8.17 9.07 1.11
CA ALA A 138 7.60 10.27 0.49
C ALA A 138 6.49 10.95 1.33
N GLU A 139 6.26 10.52 2.57
CA GLU A 139 5.17 10.99 3.46
C GLU A 139 3.74 10.84 2.92
N LEU A 140 3.53 9.91 1.98
CA LEU A 140 2.22 9.67 1.39
C LEU A 140 1.36 8.79 2.30
N ASP A 141 0.10 9.16 2.45
CA ASP A 141 -0.90 8.28 3.02
C ASP A 141 -1.29 7.22 2.01
N THR A 142 -0.57 6.11 2.05
CA THR A 142 -0.69 4.99 1.11
C THR A 142 -2.13 4.54 0.90
N GLU A 143 -2.97 4.53 1.96
CA GLU A 143 -4.34 4.07 1.84
C GLU A 143 -5.22 5.01 0.99
N SER A 144 -5.14 6.32 1.24
CA SER A 144 -5.87 7.31 0.46
C SER A 144 -5.33 7.42 -0.96
N THR A 145 -4.01 7.34 -1.14
CA THR A 145 -3.36 7.28 -2.46
C THR A 145 -3.88 6.09 -3.27
N PHE A 146 -3.94 4.88 -2.70
CA PHE A 146 -4.48 3.71 -3.41
C PHE A 146 -5.96 3.83 -3.76
N LYS A 147 -6.78 4.34 -2.83
CA LYS A 147 -8.21 4.56 -3.10
C LYS A 147 -8.44 5.58 -4.23
N ARG A 148 -7.60 6.62 -4.29
CA ARG A 148 -7.73 7.72 -5.25
C ARG A 148 -7.22 7.35 -6.64
N TYR A 149 -6.07 6.67 -6.71
CA TYR A 149 -5.34 6.48 -7.95
C TYR A 149 -5.40 5.04 -8.49
N PHE A 150 -5.68 4.05 -7.65
CA PHE A 150 -5.73 2.64 -8.03
C PHE A 150 -7.05 1.97 -7.60
N PRO A 151 -8.23 2.50 -7.98
CA PRO A 151 -9.51 2.03 -7.46
C PRO A 151 -9.82 0.58 -7.81
N THR A 152 -9.46 0.11 -9.02
CA THR A 152 -9.69 -1.30 -9.39
C THR A 152 -8.77 -2.23 -8.64
N PHE A 153 -7.51 -1.82 -8.46
CA PHE A 153 -6.55 -2.58 -7.67
C PHE A 153 -7.00 -2.70 -6.21
N ASN A 154 -7.49 -1.60 -5.63
CA ASN A 154 -8.05 -1.58 -4.29
C ASN A 154 -9.29 -2.50 -4.16
N ARG A 155 -10.15 -2.55 -5.19
CA ARG A 155 -11.28 -3.49 -5.25
C ARG A 155 -10.81 -4.95 -5.30
N ALA A 156 -9.74 -5.25 -6.07
CA ALA A 156 -9.16 -6.59 -6.12
C ALA A 156 -8.65 -7.04 -4.73
N ILE A 157 -7.92 -6.17 -4.04
CA ILE A 157 -7.43 -6.41 -2.67
C ILE A 157 -8.60 -6.57 -1.69
N ALA A 158 -9.61 -5.72 -1.76
CA ALA A 158 -10.81 -5.83 -0.92
C ALA A 158 -11.54 -7.17 -1.13
N GLY A 159 -11.56 -7.68 -2.37
CA GLY A 159 -12.07 -9.01 -2.68
C GLY A 159 -11.30 -10.14 -1.96
N VAL A 160 -9.97 -10.05 -1.91
CA VAL A 160 -9.12 -10.98 -1.15
C VAL A 160 -9.42 -10.87 0.35
N ILE A 161 -9.45 -9.65 0.90
CA ILE A 161 -9.70 -9.41 2.33
C ILE A 161 -11.09 -9.89 2.77
N ASN A 162 -12.12 -9.69 1.95
CA ASN A 162 -13.48 -10.11 2.30
C ASN A 162 -13.65 -11.62 2.36
N ARG A 163 -12.78 -12.40 1.69
CA ARG A 163 -12.75 -13.85 1.86
C ARG A 163 -12.14 -14.29 3.17
N LEU A 164 -11.17 -13.55 3.69
CA LEU A 164 -10.67 -13.79 5.04
C LEU A 164 -11.78 -13.64 6.07
N LYS A 165 -12.79 -12.83 5.82
CA LYS A 165 -13.91 -12.61 6.76
C LYS A 165 -14.99 -13.69 6.73
N LYS A 166 -14.91 -14.66 5.82
CA LYS A 166 -15.87 -15.77 5.70
C LYS A 166 -15.28 -17.05 6.26
#